data_AF-A0A3D6DCD7-F1
#
_entry.id   AF-A0A3D6DCD7-F1
#
_cell.length_a   1.000
_cell.length_b   1.000
_cell.length_c   1.000
_cell.angle_alpha   90.00
_cell.angle_beta   90.00
_cell.angle_gamma   90.00
#
_symmetry.space_group_name_H-M   'P 1'
#
loop_
_entity.id
_entity.type
_entity.pdbx_description
1 polymer ?
#
loop_
_entity_poly.entity_id
_entity_poly.type
_entity_poly.pdbx_seq_one_letter_code
_entity_poly.pdbx_strand_id
1 'polypeptide(L)'
;MKKILVSLYEKEKYVEILSEIEAKGWEIWASSGTAKFLREKKIKARDLSEVTGFESLLGGLVKTLHPQIFAGILSPEPLWNIVLVDLYPPPDIDIGGVA
;
A
#
# COMPACT_ATOMS: atom_id res chain seq x y z
N MET A 1 6.74 -15.50 5.51
CA MET A 1 7.27 -14.78 4.33
C MET A 1 7.29 -13.30 4.66
N LYS A 2 8.21 -12.51 4.08
CA LYS A 2 8.33 -11.08 4.40
C LYS A 2 7.40 -10.27 3.48
N LYS A 3 6.43 -9.58 4.07
CA LYS A 3 5.40 -8.82 3.35
C LYS A 3 5.39 -7.37 3.81
N ILE A 4 5.28 -6.44 2.87
CA ILE A 4 5.18 -5.00 3.14
C ILE A 4 3.92 -4.43 2.49
N LEU A 5 3.19 -3.60 3.22
CA LEU A 5 2.13 -2.75 2.70
C LEU A 5 2.72 -1.35 2.44
N VAL A 6 2.50 -0.81 1.25
CA VAL A 6 2.94 0.54 0.86
C VAL A 6 1.77 1.41 0.36
N SER A 7 1.64 2.62 0.91
CA SER A 7 0.75 3.66 0.38
C SER A 7 1.54 4.95 0.25
N LEU A 8 1.71 5.45 -0.97
CA LEU A 8 2.72 6.47 -1.27
C LEU A 8 2.15 7.66 -2.05
N TYR A 9 2.37 8.86 -1.52
CA TYR A 9 2.20 10.10 -2.26
C TYR A 9 3.39 10.32 -3.23
N GLU A 10 4.62 10.51 -2.70
CA GLU A 10 5.85 10.76 -3.46
C GLU A 10 6.50 9.48 -4.00
N LYS A 11 5.82 8.79 -4.92
CA LYS A 11 6.21 7.44 -5.36
C LYS A 11 7.63 7.33 -5.92
N GLU A 12 8.11 8.34 -6.66
CA GLU A 12 9.45 8.33 -7.28
C GLU A 12 10.57 8.24 -6.22
N LYS A 13 10.39 8.85 -5.05
CA LYS A 13 11.35 8.83 -3.94
C LYS A 13 11.63 7.40 -3.42
N TYR A 14 10.68 6.48 -3.59
CA TYR A 14 10.76 5.14 -3.03
C TYR A 14 11.07 4.05 -4.08
N VAL A 15 11.27 4.39 -5.36
CA VAL A 15 11.49 3.38 -6.42
C VAL A 15 12.73 2.54 -6.15
N GLU A 16 13.86 3.17 -5.81
CA GLU A 16 15.13 2.47 -5.57
C GLU A 16 15.01 1.48 -4.41
N ILE A 17 14.53 1.96 -3.26
CA ILE A 17 14.38 1.12 -2.08
C ILE A 17 13.35 0.00 -2.25
N LEU A 18 12.24 0.25 -2.96
CA LEU A 18 11.24 -0.78 -3.21
C LEU A 18 11.71 -1.83 -4.23
N SER A 19 12.53 -1.42 -5.21
CA SER A 19 13.20 -2.35 -6.11
C SER A 19 14.14 -3.28 -5.35
N GLU A 20 14.95 -2.75 -4.44
CA GLU A 20 15.81 -3.58 -3.58
C GLU A 20 15.02 -4.52 -2.67
N ILE A 21 13.92 -4.05 -2.10
CA ILE A 21 13.03 -4.83 -1.23
C ILE A 21 12.45 -6.01 -2.02
N GLU A 22 11.95 -5.77 -3.24
CA GLU A 22 11.46 -6.83 -4.15
C GLU A 22 12.57 -7.82 -4.51
N ALA A 23 13.76 -7.33 -4.88
CA ALA A 23 14.92 -8.16 -5.21
C ALA A 23 15.38 -9.04 -4.03
N LYS A 24 15.18 -8.58 -2.79
CA LYS A 24 15.43 -9.34 -1.55
C LYS A 24 14.29 -10.34 -1.22
N GLY A 25 13.30 -10.50 -2.09
CA GLY A 25 12.23 -11.48 -1.98
C GLY A 25 11.06 -11.07 -1.08
N TRP A 26 10.89 -9.77 -0.82
CA TRP A 26 9.70 -9.28 -0.12
C TRP A 26 8.50 -9.18 -1.07
N GLU A 27 7.33 -9.54 -0.57
CA GLU A 27 6.08 -9.32 -1.29
C GLU A 27 5.54 -7.91 -0.98
N ILE A 28 5.42 -7.09 -2.02
CA ILE A 28 4.92 -5.71 -1.92
C ILE A 28 3.41 -5.70 -2.21
N TRP A 29 2.64 -5.19 -1.25
CA TRP A 29 1.21 -4.91 -1.37
C TRP A 29 1.02 -3.40 -1.37
N ALA A 30 0.21 -2.87 -2.27
CA ALA A 30 0.10 -1.43 -2.44
C ALA A 30 -1.33 -0.97 -2.72
N SER A 31 -1.62 0.28 -2.37
CA SER A 31 -2.85 0.93 -2.85
C SER A 31 -2.86 0.93 -4.39
N SER A 32 -4.03 0.87 -5.02
CA SER A 32 -4.12 0.61 -6.46
C SER A 32 -3.32 1.58 -7.35
N GLY A 33 -3.22 2.85 -6.93
CA GLY A 33 -2.41 3.85 -7.63
C GLY A 33 -0.91 3.60 -7.49
N THR A 34 -0.44 3.21 -6.29
CA THR A 34 0.95 2.85 -6.05
C THR A 34 1.29 1.51 -6.70
N ALA A 35 0.40 0.51 -6.65
CA ALA A 35 0.59 -0.78 -7.31
C ALA A 35 0.78 -0.62 -8.83
N LYS A 36 -0.07 0.18 -9.48
CA LYS A 36 0.05 0.50 -10.91
C LYS A 36 1.40 1.14 -11.23
N PHE A 37 1.78 2.18 -10.50
CA PHE A 37 3.05 2.88 -10.69
C PHE A 37 4.26 1.95 -10.53
N LEU A 38 4.28 1.10 -9.51
CA LEU A 38 5.39 0.17 -9.28
C LEU A 38 5.52 -0.84 -10.43
N ARG A 39 4.40 -1.36 -10.93
CA ARG A 39 4.40 -2.27 -12.10
C ARG A 39 4.91 -1.58 -13.36
N GLU A 40 4.59 -0.31 -13.57
CA GLU A 40 5.16 0.49 -14.68
C GLU A 40 6.69 0.61 -14.57
N LYS A 41 7.23 0.67 -13.35
CA LYS A 41 8.67 0.62 -13.06
C LYS A 41 9.25 -0.80 -13.04
N LYS A 42 8.47 -1.81 -13.44
CA LYS A 42 8.83 -3.25 -13.43
C LYS A 42 9.09 -3.84 -12.03
N ILE A 43 8.58 -3.20 -10.98
CA ILE A 43 8.61 -3.70 -9.60
C ILE A 43 7.31 -4.48 -9.36
N LYS A 44 7.41 -5.74 -8.92
CA LYS A 44 6.23 -6.57 -8.65
C LYS A 44 5.49 -6.05 -7.41
N ALA A 45 4.25 -5.66 -7.60
CA ALA A 45 3.37 -5.21 -6.52
C ALA A 45 1.94 -5.74 -6.70
N ARG A 46 1.35 -6.24 -5.62
CA ARG A 46 -0.04 -6.69 -5.52
C ARG A 46 -0.94 -5.54 -5.12
N ASP A 47 -2.17 -5.55 -5.61
CA ASP A 47 -3.14 -4.51 -5.26
C ASP A 47 -3.83 -4.88 -3.94
N LEU A 48 -4.01 -3.92 -3.03
CA LEU A 48 -4.79 -4.12 -1.81
C LEU A 48 -6.26 -4.46 -2.11
N SER A 49 -6.78 -4.11 -3.29
CA SER A 49 -8.12 -4.55 -3.72
C SER A 49 -8.26 -6.07 -3.77
N GLU A 50 -7.18 -6.82 -3.97
CA GLU A 50 -7.19 -8.30 -3.92
C GLU A 50 -7.53 -8.85 -2.53
N VAL A 51 -7.26 -8.08 -1.46
CA VAL A 51 -7.63 -8.47 -0.09
C VAL A 51 -9.08 -8.14 0.20
N THR A 52 -9.54 -6.98 -0.29
CA THR A 52 -10.83 -6.40 0.11
C THR A 52 -12.00 -6.86 -0.76
N GLY A 53 -11.75 -7.23 -2.02
CA GLY A 53 -12.80 -7.46 -3.01
C GLY A 53 -13.65 -6.22 -3.31
N PHE A 54 -13.22 -5.03 -2.85
CA PHE A 54 -13.96 -3.78 -2.96
C PHE A 54 -13.42 -2.95 -4.12
N GLU A 55 -14.28 -2.62 -5.09
CA GLU A 55 -13.85 -1.93 -6.31
C GLU A 55 -13.52 -0.45 -6.08
N SER A 56 -14.50 0.38 -5.70
CA SER A 56 -14.29 1.74 -5.18
C SER A 56 -15.61 2.40 -4.77
N LEU A 57 -15.54 3.38 -3.86
CA LEU A 57 -16.58 4.41 -3.65
C LEU A 57 -15.91 5.78 -3.62
N LEU A 58 -16.66 6.83 -4.00
CA LEU A 58 -16.21 8.22 -3.99
C LEU A 58 -14.88 8.42 -4.74
N GLY A 59 -14.73 7.82 -5.92
CA GLY A 59 -13.48 7.90 -6.69
C GLY A 59 -12.27 7.22 -6.01
N GLY A 60 -12.51 6.34 -5.04
CA GLY A 60 -11.46 5.63 -4.31
C GLY A 60 -11.00 6.30 -3.02
N LEU A 61 -11.64 7.39 -2.57
CA LEU A 61 -11.27 8.12 -1.34
C LEU A 61 -11.33 7.25 -0.07
N VAL A 62 -12.19 6.24 -0.04
CA VAL A 62 -12.41 5.38 1.14
C VAL A 62 -11.91 3.95 0.97
N LYS A 63 -11.14 3.67 -0.09
CA LYS A 63 -10.76 2.29 -0.44
C LYS A 63 -9.84 1.61 0.58
N THR A 64 -9.06 2.39 1.35
CA THR A 64 -8.19 1.86 2.40
C THR A 64 -8.88 1.77 3.76
N LEU A 65 -10.01 2.46 3.95
CA LEU A 65 -10.85 2.41 5.14
C LEU A 65 -11.71 1.13 5.18
N HIS A 66 -11.04 -0.03 5.06
CA HIS A 66 -11.69 -1.33 4.93
C HIS A 66 -11.32 -2.27 6.09
N PRO A 67 -12.29 -2.93 6.74
CA PRO A 67 -12.03 -3.75 7.93
C PRO A 67 -11.01 -4.87 7.70
N GLN A 68 -10.97 -5.47 6.50
CA GLN A 68 -9.97 -6.50 6.19
C GLN A 68 -8.53 -5.95 6.12
N ILE A 69 -8.34 -4.68 5.72
CA ILE A 69 -7.03 -4.03 5.75
C ILE A 69 -6.63 -3.80 7.21
N PHE A 70 -7.49 -3.16 8.00
CA PHE A 70 -7.21 -2.90 9.41
C PHE A 70 -7.01 -4.18 10.21
N ALA A 71 -7.83 -5.22 10.01
CA ALA A 71 -7.63 -6.52 10.64
C ALA A 71 -6.31 -7.18 10.20
N GLY A 72 -5.93 -7.01 8.93
CA GLY A 72 -4.64 -7.46 8.41
C GLY A 72 -3.43 -6.77 9.04
N ILE A 73 -3.61 -5.57 9.60
CA ILE A 73 -2.55 -4.84 10.32
C ILE A 73 -2.61 -5.12 11.84
N LEU A 74 -3.80 -5.13 12.43
CA LEU A 74 -4.01 -5.11 13.88
C LEU A 74 -4.13 -6.50 14.53
N SER A 75 -4.30 -7.56 13.73
CA SER A 75 -4.43 -8.91 14.29
C SER A 75 -3.14 -9.41 14.93
N PRO A 76 -3.20 -10.38 15.87
CA PRO A 76 -2.02 -11.02 16.44
C PRO A 76 -1.12 -11.71 15.40
N GLU A 77 -1.69 -12.07 14.26
CA GLU A 77 -1.00 -12.65 13.11
C GLU A 77 -1.18 -11.76 11.88
N PRO A 78 -0.48 -10.61 11.81
CA PRO A 78 -0.71 -9.61 10.78
C PRO A 78 -0.32 -10.12 9.38
N LEU A 79 -1.08 -9.69 8.37
CA LEU A 79 -0.84 -9.99 6.96
C LEU A 79 0.44 -9.33 6.44
N TRP A 80 0.84 -8.19 7.01
CA TRP A 80 2.03 -7.44 6.62
C TRP A 80 2.96 -7.26 7.81
N ASN A 81 4.25 -7.45 7.58
CA ASN A 81 5.27 -7.28 8.61
C ASN A 81 5.71 -5.82 8.76
N ILE A 82 5.56 -5.04 7.68
CA ILE A 82 5.87 -3.61 7.62
C ILE A 82 4.71 -2.89 6.94
N VAL A 83 4.34 -1.74 7.49
CA VAL A 83 3.41 -0.78 6.88
C VAL A 83 4.18 0.51 6.64
N LEU A 84 4.33 0.90 5.38
CA LEU A 84 4.96 2.14 4.96
C LEU A 84 3.90 3.07 4.37
N VAL A 85 3.72 4.22 4.99
CA VAL A 85 2.82 5.25 4.52
C VAL A 85 3.58 6.55 4.32
N ASP A 86 3.47 7.11 3.12
CA ASP A 86 3.97 8.42 2.75
C ASP A 86 2.77 9.30 2.42
N LEU A 87 2.45 10.19 3.36
CA LEU A 87 1.25 11.01 3.36
C LEU A 87 1.35 12.17 2.37
N TYR A 88 0.20 12.70 1.99
CA TYR A 88 0.13 13.98 1.29
C TYR A 88 0.67 15.12 2.16
N PRO A 89 1.36 16.12 1.58
CA PRO A 89 1.80 17.30 2.30
C PRO A 89 0.62 18.24 2.59
N PRO A 90 0.75 19.16 3.57
CA PRO A 90 -0.24 20.22 3.79
C PRO A 90 -0.52 21.02 2.50
N PRO A 91 -1.78 21.45 2.28
CA PRO A 91 -2.89 21.50 3.23
C PRO A 91 -3.81 20.26 3.23
N ASP A 92 -3.40 19.16 2.59
CA ASP A 92 -4.23 17.95 2.49
C ASP A 92 -4.51 17.31 3.87
N ILE A 93 -5.63 16.60 3.97
CA ILE A 93 -6.03 15.87 5.17
C ILE A 93 -6.23 14.41 4.78
N ASP A 94 -5.19 13.61 5.00
CA ASP A 94 -5.23 12.18 4.74
C ASP A 94 -5.89 11.44 5.92
N ILE A 95 -7.05 10.85 5.68
CA ILE A 95 -7.76 10.04 6.69
C ILE A 95 -7.26 8.60 6.67
N GLY A 96 -7.10 8.03 5.48
CA GLY A 96 -6.86 6.59 5.32
C GLY A 96 -5.41 6.17 5.51
N GLY A 97 -4.45 7.05 5.22
CA GLY A 97 -3.03 6.79 5.46
C GLY A 97 -2.61 7.05 6.91
N VAL A 98 -3.29 7.95 7.62
CA VAL A 98 -3.00 8.26 9.03
C VAL A 98 -3.55 7.20 9.98
N ALA A 99 -4.73 6.64 9.66
CA ALA A 99 -5.38 5.59 10.44
C ALA A 99 -4.64 4.25 10.34
#